data_AF-A0A226DRC2-F1
#
_entry.id   AF-A0A226DRC2-F1
#
_cell.length_a   1.000
_cell.length_b   1.000
_cell.length_c   1.000
_cell.angle_alpha   90.00
_cell.angle_beta   90.00
_cell.angle_gamma   90.00
#
_symmetry.space_group_name_H-M   'P 1'
#
loop_
_entity.id
_entity.type
_entity.pdbx_description
1 polymer ?
#
loop_
_entity_poly.entity_id
_entity_poly.type
_entity_poly.pdbx_seq_one_letter_code
_entity_poly.pdbx_strand_id
1 'polypeptide(L)'
;MAICVGSYACAYQPKEVARNWNGMMLYSIKIYETYWTFPGSTTVLNYNRNWLLITRSSNLLLNIFPLIVWCQILVSPRHPMHIPYIFSNYPALFYLAYLAYAPAMMYSFCFVGSYLKILFQTASGIILCTLALLQELTITRKPRQIRKFKCSPELGAHAEHLVFVYRSLQLAVMEIRLVFGKYFPLTQSFLGQLAISTGYLLIAENKKLDLATRMTFMLCVPFAVLSWALLLACAGKIQKSAKDCLTSWKGNGDHWELRGDRKYMSKFRKSCKSLYLGLDGFMVVTHRSVMKFMQGIIRGVFRALLALRKKK
;
A
#
# COMPACT_ATOMS: atom_id res chain seq x y z
N MET A 1 -1.08 13.64 -9.89
CA MET A 1 -0.20 14.12 -8.80
C MET A 1 0.19 13.05 -7.77
N ALA A 2 -0.70 12.31 -7.08
CA ALA A 2 -0.25 11.22 -6.19
C ALA A 2 0.56 10.13 -6.92
N ILE A 3 0.11 9.74 -8.12
CA ILE A 3 0.86 8.87 -9.03
C ILE A 3 2.19 9.53 -9.42
N CYS A 4 2.21 10.86 -9.60
CA CYS A 4 3.43 11.62 -9.91
C CYS A 4 4.43 11.62 -8.75
N VAL A 5 3.98 11.63 -7.49
CA VAL A 5 4.87 11.53 -6.31
C VAL A 5 5.46 10.12 -6.19
N GLY A 6 4.64 9.08 -6.41
CA GLY A 6 5.10 7.69 -6.44
C GLY A 6 6.05 7.40 -7.61
N SER A 7 5.73 7.91 -8.81
CA SER A 7 6.59 7.80 -9.98
C SER A 7 7.85 8.65 -9.81
N TYR A 8 7.78 9.80 -9.14
CA TYR A 8 8.95 10.60 -8.80
C TYR A 8 9.89 9.84 -7.88
N ALA A 9 9.38 9.13 -6.86
CA ALA A 9 10.22 8.27 -6.03
C ALA A 9 10.97 7.21 -6.86
N CYS A 10 10.28 6.59 -7.82
CA CYS A 10 10.85 5.58 -8.70
C CYS A 10 11.81 6.18 -9.74
N ALA A 11 11.57 7.41 -10.20
CA ALA A 11 12.40 8.10 -11.18
C ALA A 11 13.62 8.78 -10.57
N TYR A 12 13.51 9.29 -9.34
CA TYR A 12 14.58 10.00 -8.64
C TYR A 12 15.60 9.04 -8.00
N GLN A 13 15.13 7.88 -7.51
CA GLN A 13 15.96 6.88 -6.83
C GLN A 13 15.75 5.46 -7.42
N PRO A 14 15.91 5.27 -8.74
CA PRO A 14 15.63 4.00 -9.40
C PRO A 14 16.55 2.89 -8.92
N LYS A 15 17.82 3.22 -8.62
CA LYS A 15 18.82 2.24 -8.15
C LYS A 15 18.48 1.72 -6.76
N GLU A 16 18.08 2.60 -5.84
CA GLU A 16 17.69 2.24 -4.48
C GLU A 16 16.39 1.45 -4.46
N VAL A 17 15.42 1.85 -5.29
CA VAL A 17 14.15 1.14 -5.45
C VAL A 17 14.39 -0.26 -6.03
N ALA A 18 15.21 -0.40 -7.08
CA ALA A 18 15.56 -1.69 -7.66
C ALA A 18 16.34 -2.57 -6.67
N ARG A 19 17.31 -2.01 -5.94
CA ARG A 19 18.06 -2.74 -4.89
C ARG A 19 17.12 -3.28 -3.82
N ASN A 20 16.21 -2.45 -3.32
CA ASN A 20 15.24 -2.84 -2.31
C ASN A 20 14.30 -3.94 -2.82
N TRP A 21 13.78 -3.83 -4.05
CA TRP A 21 12.94 -4.89 -4.62
C TRP A 21 13.68 -6.21 -4.81
N ASN A 22 14.89 -6.16 -5.39
CA ASN A 22 15.71 -7.35 -5.59
C ASN A 22 16.07 -8.00 -4.24
N GLY A 23 16.43 -7.19 -3.24
CA GLY A 23 16.71 -7.65 -1.88
C GLY A 23 15.51 -8.32 -1.22
N MET A 24 14.32 -7.71 -1.30
CA MET A 24 13.08 -8.28 -0.78
C MET A 24 12.67 -9.58 -1.48
N MET A 25 12.83 -9.65 -2.81
CA MET A 25 12.52 -10.87 -3.58
C MET A 25 13.51 -11.99 -3.24
N LEU A 26 14.81 -11.70 -3.23
CA LEU A 26 15.83 -12.68 -2.86
C LEU A 26 15.63 -13.18 -1.43
N TYR A 27 15.32 -12.27 -0.50
CA TYR A 27 14.96 -12.63 0.88
C TYR A 27 13.73 -13.56 0.91
N SER A 28 12.68 -13.23 0.16
CA SER A 28 11.45 -14.04 0.11
C SER A 28 11.70 -15.43 -0.49
N ILE A 29 12.54 -15.54 -1.53
CA ILE A 29 12.95 -16.80 -2.15
C ILE A 29 13.72 -17.66 -1.14
N LYS A 30 14.74 -17.10 -0.48
CA LYS A 30 15.51 -17.85 0.53
C LYS A 30 14.65 -18.34 1.68
N ILE A 31 13.74 -17.50 2.17
CA ILE A 31 12.77 -17.90 3.20
C ILE A 31 11.86 -19.02 2.70
N TYR A 32 11.39 -18.92 1.46
CA TYR A 32 10.54 -19.94 0.85
C TYR A 32 11.28 -21.28 0.79
N GLU A 33 12.47 -21.30 0.21
CA GLU A 33 13.31 -22.50 0.02
C GLU A 33 13.72 -23.15 1.33
N THR A 34 14.02 -22.34 2.36
CA THR A 34 14.54 -22.83 3.64
C THR A 34 13.43 -23.26 4.59
N TYR A 35 12.31 -22.52 4.64
CA TYR A 35 11.32 -22.68 5.71
C TYR A 35 9.90 -23.01 5.23
N TRP A 36 9.52 -22.70 4.00
CA TRP A 36 8.13 -22.85 3.54
C TRP A 36 7.88 -24.09 2.67
N THR A 37 8.93 -24.66 2.07
CA THR A 37 8.92 -25.89 1.26
C THR A 37 8.77 -27.18 2.08
N PHE A 38 8.69 -27.08 3.41
CA PHE A 38 8.59 -28.24 4.30
C PHE A 38 7.33 -29.10 4.01
N PRO A 39 7.42 -30.45 3.97
CA PRO A 39 6.28 -31.32 3.75
C PRO A 39 5.13 -31.07 4.75
N GLY A 40 3.93 -30.82 4.24
CA GLY A 40 2.75 -30.49 5.07
C GLY A 40 2.62 -29.02 5.46
N SER A 41 3.48 -28.13 4.95
CA SER A 41 3.33 -26.68 5.06
C SER A 41 2.06 -26.18 4.35
N THR A 42 1.18 -25.51 5.08
CA THR A 42 0.00 -24.82 4.53
C THR A 42 0.30 -23.36 4.17
N THR A 43 1.52 -22.90 4.43
CA THR A 43 1.88 -21.47 4.37
C THR A 43 1.84 -20.95 2.94
N VAL A 44 2.39 -21.72 2.00
CA VAL A 44 2.38 -21.39 0.57
C VAL A 44 0.95 -21.38 0.03
N LEU A 45 0.13 -22.38 0.38
CA LEU A 45 -1.26 -22.46 -0.05
C LEU A 45 -2.08 -21.25 0.44
N ASN A 46 -1.95 -20.89 1.71
CA ASN A 46 -2.63 -19.75 2.29
C ASN A 46 -2.14 -18.41 1.71
N TYR A 47 -0.83 -18.28 1.49
CA TYR A 47 -0.25 -17.13 0.82
C TYR A 47 -0.82 -16.98 -0.59
N ASN A 48 -0.76 -18.03 -1.41
CA ASN A 48 -1.26 -18.05 -2.78
C ASN A 48 -2.76 -17.75 -2.86
N ARG A 49 -3.56 -18.34 -1.97
CA ARG A 49 -5.01 -18.07 -1.92
C ARG A 49 -5.31 -16.59 -1.65
N ASN A 50 -4.66 -16.00 -0.65
CA ASN A 50 -4.89 -14.60 -0.31
C ASN A 50 -4.33 -13.66 -1.38
N TRP A 51 -3.15 -13.96 -1.91
CA TRP A 51 -2.52 -13.18 -2.96
C TRP A 51 -3.35 -13.21 -4.25
N LEU A 52 -3.84 -14.39 -4.68
CA LEU A 52 -4.71 -14.51 -5.85
C LEU A 52 -6.03 -13.75 -5.67
N LEU A 53 -6.62 -13.76 -4.48
CA LEU A 53 -7.84 -12.98 -4.20
C LEU A 53 -7.59 -11.49 -4.44
N ILE A 54 -6.50 -10.95 -3.89
CA ILE A 54 -6.13 -9.53 -4.05
C ILE A 54 -5.76 -9.23 -5.50
N THR A 55 -4.95 -10.08 -6.13
CA THR A 55 -4.43 -9.89 -7.49
C THR A 55 -5.52 -10.00 -8.54
N ARG A 56 -6.48 -10.92 -8.42
CA ARG A 56 -7.60 -11.04 -9.38
C ARG A 56 -8.49 -9.80 -9.34
N SER A 57 -8.89 -9.35 -8.16
CA SER A 57 -9.73 -8.16 -8.01
C SER A 57 -9.01 -6.90 -8.48
N SER A 58 -7.75 -6.71 -8.10
CA SER A 58 -6.96 -5.56 -8.56
C SER A 58 -6.69 -5.59 -10.06
N ASN A 59 -6.46 -6.76 -10.66
CA ASN A 59 -6.30 -6.89 -12.11
C ASN A 59 -7.56 -6.51 -12.86
N LEU A 60 -8.72 -6.99 -12.40
CA LEU A 60 -10.00 -6.63 -13.01
C LEU A 60 -10.22 -5.12 -12.94
N LEU A 61 -10.05 -4.53 -11.75
CA LEU A 61 -10.24 -3.10 -11.54
C LEU A 61 -9.26 -2.25 -12.36
N LEU A 62 -7.97 -2.59 -12.34
CA LEU A 62 -6.92 -1.81 -13.01
C LEU A 62 -6.87 -2.03 -14.53
N ASN A 63 -7.47 -3.10 -15.06
CA ASN A 63 -7.66 -3.26 -16.51
C ASN A 63 -8.88 -2.48 -17.01
N ILE A 64 -9.96 -2.39 -16.21
CA ILE A 64 -11.18 -1.67 -16.60
C ILE A 64 -11.02 -0.16 -16.40
N PHE A 65 -10.30 0.26 -15.35
CA PHE A 65 -10.18 1.68 -14.98
C PHE A 65 -9.63 2.58 -16.11
N PRO A 66 -8.56 2.23 -16.84
CA PRO A 66 -8.07 2.99 -17.99
C PRO A 66 -9.15 3.23 -19.04
N LEU A 67 -9.99 2.23 -19.32
CA LEU A 67 -11.09 2.34 -20.28
C LEU A 67 -12.17 3.30 -19.78
N ILE A 68 -12.55 3.23 -18.50
CA ILE A 68 -13.52 4.16 -17.90
C ILE A 68 -13.03 5.60 -18.02
N VAL A 69 -11.77 5.86 -17.65
CA VAL A 69 -11.19 7.21 -17.73
C VAL A 69 -11.07 7.67 -19.18
N TRP A 70 -10.69 6.78 -20.09
CA TRP A 70 -10.62 7.09 -21.51
C TRP A 70 -11.99 7.42 -22.13
N CYS A 71 -13.06 6.71 -21.74
CA CYS A 71 -14.43 7.00 -22.20
C CYS A 71 -14.86 8.45 -21.87
N GLN A 72 -14.29 9.09 -20.84
CA GLN A 72 -14.58 10.49 -20.54
C GLN A 72 -14.16 11.44 -21.66
N ILE A 73 -13.05 11.12 -22.34
CA ILE A 73 -12.56 11.88 -23.51
C ILE A 73 -13.58 11.80 -24.64
N LEU A 74 -14.22 10.65 -24.82
CA LEU A 74 -15.26 10.45 -25.84
C LEU A 74 -16.56 11.17 -25.50
N VAL A 75 -16.96 11.17 -24.22
CA VAL A 75 -18.22 11.77 -23.77
C VAL A 75 -18.14 13.30 -23.76
N SER A 76 -16.99 13.87 -23.38
CA SER A 76 -16.80 15.33 -23.28
C SER A 76 -15.52 15.78 -24.01
N PRO A 77 -15.48 15.69 -25.36
CA PRO A 77 -14.27 15.97 -26.14
C PRO A 77 -13.83 17.44 -26.06
N ARG A 78 -14.73 18.36 -25.71
CA ARG A 78 -14.47 19.79 -25.52
C ARG A 78 -14.21 20.18 -24.06
N HIS A 79 -13.98 19.22 -23.17
CA HIS A 79 -13.65 19.55 -21.79
C HIS A 79 -12.30 20.29 -21.72
N PRO A 80 -12.16 21.37 -20.93
CA PRO A 80 -10.94 22.19 -20.87
C PRO A 80 -9.72 21.46 -20.32
N MET A 81 -9.91 20.26 -19.76
CA MET A 81 -8.80 19.40 -19.31
C MET A 81 -8.07 18.70 -20.47
N HIS A 82 -8.65 18.69 -21.67
CA HIS A 82 -8.10 17.99 -22.82
C HIS A 82 -7.31 18.96 -23.70
N ILE A 83 -6.12 18.55 -24.13
CA ILE A 83 -5.23 19.37 -24.98
C ILE A 83 -5.93 19.86 -26.27
N PRO A 84 -6.76 19.06 -26.97
CA PRO A 84 -7.49 19.54 -28.14
C PRO A 84 -8.35 20.78 -27.92
N TYR A 85 -8.77 21.08 -26.68
CA TYR A 85 -9.56 22.27 -26.35
C TYR A 85 -8.88 23.59 -26.73
N ILE A 86 -7.54 23.63 -26.77
CA ILE A 86 -6.77 24.80 -27.22
C ILE A 86 -7.16 25.22 -28.66
N PHE A 87 -7.53 24.25 -29.50
CA PHE A 87 -7.95 24.47 -30.88
C PHE A 87 -9.47 24.57 -31.03
N SER A 88 -10.23 24.78 -29.95
CA SER A 88 -11.70 24.81 -29.97
C SER A 88 -12.30 25.83 -30.95
N ASN A 89 -11.57 26.91 -31.25
CA ASN A 89 -11.98 27.93 -32.22
C ASN A 89 -11.80 27.49 -33.69
N TYR A 90 -11.06 26.41 -33.96
CA TYR A 90 -10.70 25.94 -35.31
C TYR A 90 -11.17 24.49 -35.51
N PRO A 91 -12.35 24.25 -36.11
CA PRO A 91 -12.96 22.92 -36.17
C PRO A 91 -12.05 21.84 -36.77
N ALA A 92 -11.39 22.11 -37.90
CA ALA A 92 -10.52 21.14 -38.55
C ALA A 92 -9.30 20.75 -37.70
N LEU A 93 -8.64 21.74 -37.08
CA LEU A 93 -7.51 21.51 -36.18
C LEU A 93 -7.94 20.79 -34.91
N PHE A 94 -9.11 21.11 -34.37
CA PHE A 94 -9.69 20.42 -33.22
C PHE A 94 -9.86 18.93 -33.49
N TYR A 95 -10.52 18.55 -34.60
CA TYR A 95 -10.76 17.14 -34.93
C TYR A 95 -9.46 16.39 -35.24
N LEU A 96 -8.51 17.02 -35.92
CA LEU A 96 -7.19 16.44 -36.18
C LEU A 96 -6.41 16.20 -34.88
N ALA A 97 -6.35 17.20 -34.00
CA ALA A 97 -5.71 17.08 -32.69
C ALA A 97 -6.40 16.02 -31.83
N TYR A 98 -7.73 15.96 -31.85
CA TYR A 98 -8.51 14.96 -31.14
C TYR A 98 -8.25 13.53 -31.62
N LEU A 99 -8.16 13.32 -32.94
CA LEU A 99 -7.88 12.02 -33.56
C LEU A 99 -6.51 11.46 -33.11
N ALA A 100 -5.50 12.32 -32.97
CA ALA A 100 -4.20 11.92 -32.44
C ALA A 100 -4.18 11.78 -30.90
N TYR A 101 -4.87 12.69 -30.20
CA TYR A 101 -4.88 12.76 -28.74
C TYR A 101 -5.57 11.55 -28.09
N ALA A 102 -6.74 11.13 -28.58
CA ALA A 102 -7.51 10.08 -27.93
C ALA A 102 -6.77 8.71 -27.89
N PRO A 103 -6.16 8.21 -28.97
CA PRO A 103 -5.34 6.99 -28.93
C PRO A 103 -4.09 7.13 -28.06
N ALA A 104 -3.41 8.29 -28.12
CA ALA A 104 -2.22 8.55 -27.30
C ALA A 104 -2.55 8.53 -25.79
N MET A 105 -3.70 9.09 -25.41
CA MET A 105 -4.19 9.04 -24.03
C MET A 105 -4.62 7.65 -23.62
N MET A 106 -5.26 6.86 -24.50
CA MET A 106 -5.57 5.46 -24.22
C MET A 106 -4.30 4.67 -23.90
N TYR A 107 -3.29 4.77 -24.77
CA TYR A 107 -1.99 4.13 -24.56
C TYR A 107 -1.38 4.54 -23.22
N SER A 108 -1.38 5.85 -22.94
CA SER A 108 -0.85 6.40 -21.69
C SER A 108 -1.58 5.86 -20.45
N PHE A 109 -2.92 5.79 -20.48
CA PHE A 109 -3.71 5.23 -19.37
C PHE A 109 -3.48 3.73 -19.19
N CYS A 110 -3.39 2.96 -20.27
CA CYS A 110 -3.08 1.54 -20.22
C CYS A 110 -1.66 1.28 -19.69
N PHE A 111 -0.69 2.11 -20.09
CA PHE A 111 0.68 2.06 -19.58
C PHE A 111 0.73 2.34 -18.07
N VAL A 112 0.11 3.44 -17.62
CA VAL A 112 0.02 3.78 -16.20
C VAL A 112 -0.72 2.71 -15.40
N GLY A 113 -1.84 2.19 -15.92
CA GLY A 113 -2.60 1.11 -15.30
C GLY A 113 -1.77 -0.17 -15.12
N SER A 114 -1.02 -0.56 -16.16
CA SER A 114 -0.10 -1.70 -16.10
C SER A 114 1.00 -1.51 -15.07
N TYR A 115 1.58 -0.32 -15.01
CA TYR A 115 2.61 0.01 -14.02
C TYR A 115 2.07 -0.02 -12.58
N LEU A 116 0.91 0.60 -12.34
CA LEU A 116 0.23 0.57 -11.04
C LEU A 116 -0.13 -0.86 -10.61
N LYS A 117 -0.52 -1.71 -11.56
CA LYS A 117 -0.78 -3.13 -11.32
C LYS A 117 0.46 -3.86 -10.81
N ILE A 118 1.61 -3.69 -11.47
CA ILE A 118 2.88 -4.30 -11.02
C ILE A 118 3.24 -3.82 -9.60
N LEU A 119 3.14 -2.51 -9.35
CA LEU A 119 3.42 -1.94 -8.03
C LEU A 119 2.49 -2.49 -6.95
N PHE A 120 1.19 -2.55 -7.23
CA PHE A 120 0.18 -3.04 -6.28
C PHE A 120 0.35 -4.53 -5.99
N GLN A 121 0.58 -5.36 -7.01
CA GLN A 121 0.84 -6.80 -6.85
C GLN A 121 2.11 -7.07 -6.05
N THR A 122 3.18 -6.32 -6.33
CA THR A 122 4.46 -6.45 -5.63
C THR A 122 4.32 -6.03 -4.17
N ALA A 123 3.70 -4.87 -3.91
CA ALA A 123 3.49 -4.38 -2.56
C ALA A 123 2.59 -5.31 -1.74
N SER A 124 1.50 -5.82 -2.33
CA SER A 124 0.61 -6.77 -1.66
C SER A 124 1.30 -8.10 -1.37
N GLY A 125 2.13 -8.61 -2.30
CA GLY A 125 2.96 -9.79 -2.08
C GLY A 125 3.93 -9.60 -0.91
N ILE A 126 4.66 -8.49 -0.88
CA ILE A 126 5.58 -8.14 0.22
C ILE A 126 4.84 -8.02 1.55
N ILE A 127 3.69 -7.35 1.59
CA ILE A 127 2.87 -7.20 2.80
C ILE A 127 2.40 -8.57 3.31
N LEU A 128 1.87 -9.41 2.41
CA LEU A 128 1.41 -10.75 2.77
C LEU A 128 2.56 -11.64 3.26
N CYS A 129 3.71 -11.59 2.60
CA CYS A 129 4.91 -12.32 2.99
C CYS A 129 5.37 -11.87 4.39
N THR A 130 5.48 -10.56 4.62
CA THR A 130 5.85 -9.98 5.91
C THR A 130 4.88 -10.38 7.02
N LEU A 131 3.57 -10.32 6.76
CA LEU A 131 2.56 -10.71 7.74
C LEU A 131 2.58 -12.21 8.04
N ALA A 132 2.75 -13.05 7.04
CA ALA A 132 2.89 -14.49 7.22
C ALA A 132 4.14 -14.82 8.05
N LEU A 133 5.28 -14.19 7.72
CA LEU A 133 6.52 -14.36 8.47
C LEU A 133 6.39 -13.91 9.93
N LEU A 134 5.80 -12.75 10.19
CA LEU A 134 5.59 -12.28 11.56
C LEU A 134 4.69 -13.24 12.37
N GLN A 135 3.69 -13.84 11.73
CA GLN A 135 2.84 -14.84 12.38
C GLN A 135 3.62 -16.13 12.70
N GLU A 136 4.52 -16.56 11.83
CA GLU A 136 5.37 -17.73 12.05
C GLU A 136 6.44 -17.50 13.13
N LEU A 137 7.05 -16.32 13.15
CA LEU A 137 8.00 -15.89 14.18
C LEU A 137 7.34 -15.66 15.53
N THR A 138 6.00 -15.57 15.58
CA THR A 138 5.27 -15.44 16.84
C THR A 138 5.21 -16.80 17.54
N ILE A 139 5.80 -16.88 18.73
CA ILE A 139 5.75 -18.07 19.57
C ILE A 139 4.39 -18.07 20.24
N THR A 140 3.51 -19.01 19.92
CA THR A 140 2.22 -19.17 20.60
C THR A 140 2.20 -20.46 21.41
N ARG A 141 1.49 -20.47 22.54
CA ARG A 141 1.33 -21.65 23.40
C ARG A 141 0.59 -22.82 22.73
N LYS A 142 -0.10 -22.58 21.61
CA LYS A 142 -0.81 -23.63 20.89
C LYS A 142 0.20 -24.57 20.22
N PRO A 143 0.02 -25.90 20.33
CA PRO A 143 0.90 -26.86 19.69
C PRO A 143 0.97 -26.57 18.19
N ARG A 144 2.19 -26.61 17.66
CA ARG A 144 2.51 -26.20 16.28
C ARG A 144 1.65 -26.88 15.22
N GLN A 145 1.20 -28.10 15.49
CA GLN A 145 0.32 -28.90 14.63
C GLN A 145 -1.04 -28.24 14.34
N ILE A 146 -1.55 -27.36 15.21
CA ILE A 146 -2.87 -26.70 15.11
C ILE A 146 -2.76 -25.31 14.45
N ARG A 147 -1.55 -24.84 14.12
CA ARG A 147 -1.38 -23.50 13.54
C ARG A 147 -1.81 -23.45 12.07
N LYS A 148 -2.40 -22.31 11.68
CA LYS A 148 -2.90 -22.04 10.32
C LYS A 148 -1.77 -21.99 9.27
N PHE A 149 -0.57 -21.64 9.70
CA PHE A 149 0.66 -21.59 8.92
C PHE A 149 1.65 -22.59 9.56
N LYS A 150 2.27 -23.43 8.72
CA LYS A 150 3.18 -24.51 9.13
C LYS A 150 4.51 -24.31 8.41
N CYS A 151 5.43 -23.55 9.01
CA CYS A 151 6.84 -23.54 8.59
C CYS A 151 7.61 -24.75 9.12
N SER A 152 8.82 -24.95 8.59
CA SER A 152 9.81 -25.88 9.14
C SER A 152 9.92 -25.72 10.66
N PRO A 153 9.92 -26.84 11.43
CA PRO A 153 10.04 -26.79 12.88
C PRO A 153 11.35 -26.13 13.34
N GLU A 154 12.39 -26.20 12.52
CA GLU A 154 13.73 -25.63 12.80
C GLU A 154 13.71 -24.13 13.06
N LEU A 155 12.80 -23.38 12.42
CA LEU A 155 12.72 -21.92 12.52
C LEU A 155 12.45 -21.44 13.96
N GLY A 156 11.79 -22.27 14.77
CA GLY A 156 11.46 -21.93 16.17
C GLY A 156 11.99 -22.92 17.18
N ALA A 157 12.76 -23.92 16.72
CA ALA A 157 13.50 -24.81 17.60
C ALA A 157 14.75 -24.08 18.14
N HIS A 158 15.40 -23.26 17.30
CA HIS A 158 16.61 -22.54 17.68
C HIS A 158 16.39 -21.02 17.71
N ALA A 159 16.80 -20.39 18.81
CA ALA A 159 16.72 -18.94 18.98
C ALA A 159 17.51 -18.19 17.89
N GLU A 160 18.63 -18.75 17.45
CA GLU A 160 19.52 -18.14 16.44
C GLU A 160 18.83 -17.94 15.08
N HIS A 161 18.11 -18.95 14.59
CA HIS A 161 17.38 -18.86 13.33
C HIS A 161 16.29 -17.78 13.38
N LEU A 162 15.55 -17.73 14.48
CA LEU A 162 14.49 -16.76 14.68
C LEU A 162 15.04 -15.32 14.77
N VAL A 163 16.17 -15.14 15.45
CA VAL A 163 16.92 -13.87 15.49
C VAL A 163 17.37 -13.45 14.10
N PHE A 164 17.99 -14.36 13.35
CA PHE A 164 18.51 -14.09 12.01
C PHE A 164 17.39 -13.68 11.05
N VAL A 165 16.28 -14.44 11.02
CA VAL A 165 15.15 -14.15 10.14
C VAL A 165 14.47 -12.84 10.52
N TYR A 166 14.23 -12.59 11.81
CA TYR A 166 13.61 -11.33 12.24
C TYR A 166 14.50 -10.12 11.93
N ARG A 167 15.81 -10.22 12.17
CA ARG A 167 16.73 -9.11 11.90
C ARG A 167 16.83 -8.84 10.39
N SER A 168 16.86 -9.90 9.57
CA SER A 168 16.82 -9.77 8.11
C SER A 168 15.56 -9.07 7.64
N LEU A 169 14.39 -9.46 8.18
CA LEU A 169 13.12 -8.77 7.91
C LEU A 169 13.14 -7.31 8.37
N GLN A 170 13.77 -7.02 9.51
CA GLN A 170 13.90 -5.66 10.03
C GLN A 170 14.74 -4.77 9.09
N LEU A 171 15.85 -5.29 8.56
CA LEU A 171 16.67 -4.59 7.59
C LEU A 171 15.89 -4.34 6.29
N ALA A 172 15.19 -5.36 5.79
CA ALA A 172 14.44 -5.26 4.55
C ALA A 172 13.28 -4.23 4.65
N VAL A 173 12.53 -4.24 5.76
CA VAL A 173 11.49 -3.23 6.03
C VAL A 173 12.09 -1.85 6.28
N MET A 174 13.28 -1.76 6.88
CA MET A 174 14.00 -0.51 7.06
C MET A 174 14.39 0.12 5.71
N GLU A 175 14.83 -0.67 4.73
CA GLU A 175 15.10 -0.15 3.37
C GLU A 175 13.84 0.40 2.72
N ILE A 176 12.71 -0.32 2.79
CA ILE A 176 11.40 0.17 2.34
C ILE A 176 11.06 1.50 3.02
N ARG A 177 11.30 1.60 4.34
CA ARG A 177 11.05 2.82 5.10
C ARG A 177 11.93 3.98 4.66
N LEU A 178 13.22 3.75 4.40
CA LEU A 178 14.15 4.80 3.97
C LEU A 178 13.78 5.35 2.59
N VAL A 179 13.39 4.47 1.67
CA VAL A 179 13.00 4.86 0.31
C VAL A 179 11.63 5.55 0.31
N PHE A 180 10.61 4.93 0.93
CA PHE A 180 9.22 5.36 0.80
C PHE A 180 8.72 6.25 1.96
N GLY A 181 9.36 6.20 3.12
CA GLY A 181 8.88 6.83 4.36
C GLY A 181 8.65 8.34 4.24
N LYS A 182 9.53 9.06 3.55
CA LYS A 182 9.40 10.51 3.29
C LYS A 182 8.14 10.88 2.48
N TYR A 183 7.65 9.98 1.65
CA TYR A 183 6.47 10.22 0.81
C TYR A 183 5.15 9.91 1.51
N PHE A 184 5.18 9.21 2.65
CA PHE A 184 3.96 8.87 3.39
C PHE A 184 3.21 10.13 3.87
N PRO A 185 3.85 11.10 4.56
CA PRO A 185 3.16 12.33 4.98
C PRO A 185 2.67 13.17 3.80
N LEU A 186 3.47 13.28 2.74
CA LEU A 186 3.13 14.05 1.55
C LEU A 186 1.90 13.47 0.86
N THR A 187 1.89 12.15 0.63
CA THR A 187 0.76 11.45 0.02
C THR A 187 -0.49 11.56 0.89
N GLN A 188 -0.36 11.42 2.21
CA GLN A 188 -1.49 11.55 3.13
C GLN A 188 -2.09 12.96 3.11
N SER A 189 -1.26 14.00 3.16
CA SER A 189 -1.72 15.39 3.09
C SER A 189 -2.38 15.69 1.75
N PHE A 190 -1.77 15.25 0.65
CA PHE A 190 -2.29 15.45 -0.70
C PHE A 190 -3.66 14.78 -0.89
N LEU A 191 -3.78 13.49 -0.54
CA LEU A 191 -5.05 12.77 -0.67
C LEU A 191 -6.12 13.31 0.28
N GLY A 192 -5.72 13.77 1.48
CA GLY A 192 -6.63 14.42 2.41
C GLY A 192 -7.20 15.72 1.83
N GLN A 193 -6.35 16.60 1.29
CA GLN A 193 -6.80 17.85 0.67
C GLN A 193 -7.63 17.61 -0.58
N LEU A 194 -7.25 16.64 -1.42
CA LEU A 194 -8.05 16.23 -2.58
C LEU A 194 -9.45 15.76 -2.17
N ALA A 195 -9.54 14.92 -1.14
CA ALA A 195 -10.83 14.45 -0.64
C ALA A 195 -11.69 15.59 -0.07
N ILE A 196 -11.07 16.53 0.65
CA ILE A 196 -11.78 17.68 1.24
C ILE A 196 -12.29 18.62 0.14
N SER A 197 -11.46 18.99 -0.83
CA SER A 197 -11.83 19.90 -1.91
C SER A 197 -12.89 19.29 -2.82
N THR A 198 -12.74 18.02 -3.20
CA THR A 198 -13.74 17.30 -3.98
C THR A 198 -15.05 17.13 -3.20
N GLY A 199 -14.99 16.78 -1.92
CA GLY A 199 -16.18 16.66 -1.07
C GLY A 199 -16.94 17.99 -0.96
N TYR A 200 -16.22 19.11 -0.81
CA TYR A 200 -16.83 20.44 -0.84
C TYR A 200 -17.50 20.74 -2.20
N LEU A 201 -16.79 20.55 -3.31
CA LEU A 201 -17.33 20.83 -4.66
C LEU A 201 -18.58 20.00 -4.97
N LEU A 202 -18.57 18.71 -4.62
CA LEU A 202 -19.70 17.81 -4.83
C LEU A 202 -20.93 18.17 -3.99
N ILE A 203 -20.75 18.76 -2.79
CA ILE A 203 -21.87 19.11 -1.91
C ILE A 203 -22.37 20.54 -2.18
N ALA A 204 -21.47 21.52 -2.26
CA ALA A 204 -21.83 22.94 -2.34
C ALA A 204 -22.08 23.42 -3.78
N GLU A 205 -21.35 22.89 -4.75
CA GLU A 205 -21.35 23.39 -6.14
C GLU A 205 -21.80 22.32 -7.14
N ASN A 206 -22.52 21.27 -6.69
CA ASN A 206 -23.00 20.16 -7.52
C ASN A 206 -23.68 20.60 -8.81
N LYS A 207 -24.51 21.66 -8.75
CA LYS A 207 -25.27 22.17 -9.89
C LYS A 207 -24.40 22.86 -10.95
N LYS A 208 -23.19 23.30 -10.60
CA LYS A 208 -22.25 23.96 -11.53
C LYS A 208 -21.26 22.99 -12.16
N LEU A 209 -21.17 21.77 -11.66
CA LEU A 209 -20.26 20.76 -12.19
C LEU A 209 -20.90 20.08 -13.40
N ASP A 210 -20.14 19.95 -14.48
CA ASP A 210 -20.45 19.02 -15.58
C ASP A 210 -20.66 17.62 -15.01
N LEU A 211 -21.65 16.89 -15.55
CA LEU A 211 -21.89 15.48 -15.27
C LEU A 211 -20.60 14.66 -15.36
N ALA A 212 -19.76 14.87 -16.38
CA ALA A 212 -18.51 14.14 -16.54
C ALA A 212 -17.54 14.38 -15.37
N THR A 213 -17.34 15.65 -14.98
CA THR A 213 -16.51 16.02 -13.83
C THR A 213 -17.07 15.44 -12.53
N ARG A 214 -18.39 15.52 -12.34
CA ARG A 214 -19.07 14.96 -11.16
C ARG A 214 -18.86 13.46 -11.04
N MET A 215 -19.03 12.71 -12.14
CA MET A 215 -18.80 11.26 -12.17
C MET A 215 -17.33 10.91 -11.89
N THR A 216 -16.40 11.69 -12.45
CA THR A 216 -14.96 11.53 -12.19
C THR A 216 -14.63 11.69 -10.72
N PHE A 217 -15.15 12.75 -10.08
CA PHE A 217 -14.96 13.01 -8.67
C PHE A 217 -15.57 11.93 -7.77
N MET A 218 -16.78 11.47 -8.09
CA MET A 218 -17.47 10.40 -7.37
C MET A 218 -16.77 9.05 -7.46
N LEU A 219 -16.06 8.76 -8.57
CA LEU A 219 -15.38 7.48 -8.77
C LEU A 219 -13.92 7.52 -8.31
N CYS A 220 -13.13 8.45 -8.87
CA CYS A 220 -11.67 8.43 -8.74
C CYS A 220 -11.19 8.83 -7.34
N VAL A 221 -11.84 9.82 -6.70
CA VAL A 221 -11.38 10.33 -5.39
C VAL A 221 -11.66 9.32 -4.27
N PRO A 222 -12.87 8.76 -4.12
CA PRO A 222 -13.11 7.69 -3.15
C PRO A 222 -12.21 6.49 -3.38
N PHE A 223 -12.00 6.07 -4.63
CA PHE A 223 -11.09 4.96 -4.94
C PHE A 223 -9.65 5.24 -4.44
N ALA A 224 -9.11 6.43 -4.71
CA ALA A 224 -7.77 6.82 -4.24
C ALA A 224 -7.68 6.88 -2.71
N VAL A 225 -8.69 7.46 -2.05
CA VAL A 225 -8.76 7.59 -0.58
C VAL A 225 -8.86 6.21 0.08
N LEU A 226 -9.73 5.33 -0.43
CA LEU A 226 -9.91 3.98 0.10
C LEU A 226 -8.67 3.11 -0.11
N SER A 227 -8.03 3.21 -1.29
CA SER A 227 -6.78 2.50 -1.58
C SER A 227 -5.67 2.93 -0.62
N TRP A 228 -5.56 4.23 -0.35
CA TRP A 228 -4.61 4.74 0.64
C TRP A 228 -4.94 4.31 2.07
N ALA A 229 -6.21 4.37 2.47
CA ALA A 229 -6.65 3.91 3.79
C ALA A 229 -6.37 2.42 3.99
N LEU A 230 -6.54 1.59 2.96
CA LEU A 230 -6.20 0.17 2.98
C LEU A 230 -4.70 -0.04 3.17
N LEU A 231 -3.86 0.71 2.46
CA LEU A 231 -2.40 0.65 2.64
C LEU A 231 -2.00 1.03 4.08
N LEU A 232 -2.57 2.10 4.62
CA LEU A 232 -2.35 2.51 6.01
C LEU A 232 -2.81 1.43 7.01
N ALA A 233 -3.93 0.75 6.73
CA ALA A 233 -4.42 -0.35 7.56
C ALA A 233 -3.48 -1.56 7.52
N CYS A 234 -2.98 -1.93 6.34
CA CYS A 234 -1.97 -2.97 6.17
C CYS A 234 -0.68 -2.64 6.92
N ALA A 235 -0.17 -1.41 6.79
CA ALA A 235 1.00 -0.93 7.52
C ALA A 235 0.79 -0.98 9.05
N GLY A 236 -0.37 -0.53 9.53
CA GLY A 236 -0.75 -0.62 10.94
C GLY A 236 -0.86 -2.08 11.43
N LYS A 237 -1.31 -3.00 10.59
CA LYS A 237 -1.37 -4.43 10.89
C LYS A 237 0.03 -5.04 10.99
N ILE A 238 0.96 -4.70 10.09
CA ILE A 238 2.36 -5.12 10.18
C ILE A 238 2.97 -4.66 11.51
N GLN A 239 2.77 -3.39 11.89
CA GLN A 239 3.28 -2.87 13.15
C GLN A 239 2.71 -3.61 14.36
N LYS A 240 1.38 -3.85 14.37
CA LYS A 240 0.73 -4.61 15.44
C LYS A 240 1.30 -6.03 15.52
N SER A 241 1.35 -6.76 14.41
CA SER A 241 1.89 -8.11 14.34
C SER A 241 3.37 -8.17 14.75
N ALA A 242 4.17 -7.17 14.43
CA ALA A 242 5.57 -7.10 14.88
C ALA A 242 5.68 -6.91 16.40
N LYS A 243 4.81 -6.09 17.01
CA LYS A 243 4.76 -5.93 18.46
C LYS A 243 4.29 -7.21 19.16
N ASP A 244 3.26 -7.85 18.62
CA ASP A 244 2.72 -9.11 19.15
C ASP A 244 3.79 -10.21 19.09
N CYS A 245 4.50 -10.30 17.96
CA CYS A 245 5.64 -11.20 17.77
C CYS A 245 6.73 -10.98 18.84
N LEU A 246 7.23 -9.74 19.00
CA LEU A 246 8.24 -9.42 20.02
C LEU A 246 7.74 -9.69 21.45
N THR A 247 6.47 -9.42 21.73
CA THR A 247 5.88 -9.65 23.06
C THR A 247 5.76 -11.14 23.36
N SER A 248 5.48 -11.96 22.33
CA SER A 248 5.37 -13.40 22.46
C SER A 248 6.66 -14.07 22.94
N TRP A 249 7.82 -13.50 22.58
CA TRP A 249 9.14 -13.98 23.02
C TRP A 249 9.41 -13.70 24.50
N LYS A 250 8.67 -12.78 25.13
CA LYS A 250 8.74 -12.53 26.58
C LYS A 250 7.93 -13.58 27.35
N GLY A 251 6.69 -13.82 26.93
CA GLY A 251 5.71 -14.59 27.70
C GLY A 251 5.80 -16.11 27.53
N ASN A 252 6.42 -16.58 26.45
CA ASN A 252 6.57 -18.02 26.17
C ASN A 252 8.01 -18.48 26.35
N GLY A 253 8.68 -17.92 27.38
CA GLY A 253 10.05 -18.29 27.74
C GLY A 253 10.22 -19.78 28.04
N ASP A 254 9.15 -20.46 28.42
CA ASP A 254 9.16 -21.89 28.74
C ASP A 254 9.26 -22.80 27.50
N HIS A 255 9.08 -22.27 26.29
CA HIS A 255 9.33 -23.02 25.05
C HIS A 255 10.83 -23.17 24.73
N TRP A 256 11.69 -22.41 25.41
CA TRP A 256 13.13 -22.56 25.27
C TRP A 256 13.63 -23.54 26.32
N GLU A 257 14.06 -24.72 25.87
CA GLU A 257 14.59 -25.77 26.75
C GLU A 257 15.81 -25.27 27.53
N LEU A 258 16.70 -24.54 26.84
CA LEU A 258 17.93 -24.00 27.41
C LEU A 258 17.69 -22.65 28.12
N ARG A 259 18.14 -22.55 29.37
CA ARG A 259 18.16 -21.27 30.13
C ARG A 259 18.97 -20.19 29.42
N GLY A 260 20.02 -20.58 28.69
CA GLY A 260 20.86 -19.69 27.87
C GLY A 260 20.05 -18.95 26.80
N ASP A 261 19.24 -19.68 26.04
CA ASP A 261 18.41 -19.15 24.95
C ASP A 261 17.37 -18.16 25.47
N ARG A 262 16.77 -18.42 26.64
CA ARG A 262 15.85 -17.47 27.29
C ARG A 262 16.53 -16.14 27.58
N LYS A 263 17.74 -16.19 28.15
CA LYS A 263 18.52 -14.99 28.49
C LYS A 263 18.93 -14.25 27.22
N TYR A 264 19.36 -14.98 26.20
CA TYR A 264 19.72 -14.43 24.89
C TYR A 264 18.52 -13.75 24.21
N MET A 265 17.39 -14.43 24.09
CA MET A 265 16.17 -13.88 23.49
C MET A 265 15.60 -12.68 24.26
N SER A 266 15.70 -12.70 25.60
CA SER A 266 15.30 -11.55 26.42
C SER A 266 16.14 -10.30 26.12
N LYS A 267 17.46 -10.45 25.94
CA LYS A 267 18.36 -9.37 25.51
C LYS A 267 18.08 -8.95 24.07
N PHE A 268 17.97 -9.90 23.15
CA PHE A 268 17.72 -9.63 21.74
C PHE A 268 16.43 -8.84 21.54
N ARG A 269 15.34 -9.26 22.18
CA ARG A 269 14.05 -8.56 22.15
C ARG A 269 14.17 -7.09 22.57
N LYS A 270 14.93 -6.78 23.62
CA LYS A 270 15.17 -5.40 24.07
C LYS A 270 15.92 -4.58 23.03
N SER A 271 16.78 -5.21 22.23
CA SER A 271 17.49 -4.56 21.11
C SER A 271 16.60 -4.33 19.86
N CYS A 272 15.47 -5.02 19.76
CA CYS A 272 14.61 -4.98 18.57
C CYS A 272 13.58 -3.87 18.67
N LYS A 273 13.61 -2.95 17.71
CA LYS A 273 12.51 -2.00 17.47
C LYS A 273 11.43 -2.71 16.67
N SER A 274 10.17 -2.53 17.05
CA SER A 274 9.04 -3.09 16.28
C SER A 274 9.08 -2.56 14.85
N LEU A 275 8.79 -3.41 13.87
CA LEU A 275 8.65 -3.00 12.48
C LEU A 275 7.54 -1.94 12.35
N TYR A 276 7.78 -0.89 11.58
CA TYR A 276 6.77 0.09 11.21
C TYR A 276 7.12 0.72 9.86
N LEU A 277 6.09 1.27 9.21
CA LEU A 277 6.22 2.08 8.01
C LEU A 277 5.93 3.54 8.35
N GLY A 278 6.59 4.47 7.66
CA GLY A 278 6.44 5.90 7.85
C GLY A 278 7.78 6.64 7.93
N LEU A 279 7.74 7.91 8.36
CA LEU A 279 8.90 8.76 8.51
C LEU A 279 9.27 8.89 9.99
N ASP A 280 10.53 8.61 10.32
CA ASP A 280 11.04 8.67 11.69
C ASP A 280 10.87 10.08 12.29
N GLY A 281 10.38 10.16 13.53
CA GLY A 281 10.11 11.42 14.22
C GLY A 281 8.88 12.19 13.74
N PHE A 282 8.38 11.94 12.53
CA PHE A 282 7.26 12.69 11.96
C PHE A 282 5.94 11.91 11.92
N MET A 283 5.93 10.74 11.26
CA MET A 283 4.71 9.96 11.09
C MET A 283 5.00 8.48 11.12
N VAL A 284 4.59 7.82 12.21
CA VAL A 284 4.55 6.36 12.30
C VAL A 284 3.15 5.88 11.95
N VAL A 285 3.04 5.01 10.95
CA VAL A 285 1.75 4.46 10.54
C VAL A 285 1.30 3.41 11.54
N THR A 286 0.18 3.68 12.20
CA THR A 286 -0.46 2.81 13.19
C THR A 286 -1.89 2.53 12.74
N HIS A 287 -2.58 1.57 13.38
CA HIS A 287 -4.02 1.39 13.18
C HIS A 287 -4.83 2.68 13.45
N ARG A 288 -4.36 3.51 14.41
CA ARG A 288 -5.01 4.81 14.72
C ARG A 288 -4.84 5.83 13.59
N SER A 289 -3.81 5.70 12.76
CA SER A 289 -3.53 6.63 11.65
C SER A 289 -4.64 6.60 10.60
N VAL A 290 -5.20 5.42 10.30
CA VAL A 290 -6.34 5.25 9.37
C VAL A 290 -7.56 6.03 9.87
N MET A 291 -7.91 5.86 11.15
CA MET A 291 -9.06 6.54 11.75
C MET A 291 -8.86 8.06 11.78
N LYS A 292 -7.67 8.53 12.15
CA LYS A 292 -7.33 9.96 12.14
C LYS A 292 -7.40 10.55 10.74
N PHE A 293 -6.98 9.82 9.71
CA PHE A 293 -7.06 10.25 8.32
C PHE A 293 -8.52 10.42 7.89
N MET A 294 -9.37 9.41 8.09
CA MET A 294 -10.80 9.49 7.75
C MET A 294 -11.52 10.60 8.52
N GLN A 295 -11.28 10.71 9.83
CA GLN A 295 -11.82 11.80 10.65
C GLN A 295 -11.35 13.17 10.16
N GLY A 296 -10.09 13.28 9.73
CA GLY A 296 -9.52 14.50 9.17
C GLY A 296 -10.25 14.94 7.90
N ILE A 297 -10.54 14.00 6.98
CA ILE A 297 -11.31 14.28 5.77
C ILE A 297 -12.72 14.75 6.12
N ILE A 298 -13.45 14.00 6.94
CA ILE A 298 -14.84 14.33 7.31
C ILE A 298 -14.91 15.71 7.95
N ARG A 299 -14.08 15.97 8.97
CA ARG A 299 -14.01 17.28 9.65
C ARG A 299 -13.60 18.39 8.69
N GLY A 300 -12.67 18.12 7.78
CA GLY A 300 -12.21 19.07 6.77
C GLY A 300 -13.34 19.49 5.83
N VAL A 301 -14.12 18.53 5.33
CA VAL A 301 -15.29 18.80 4.47
C VAL A 301 -16.33 19.66 5.21
N PHE A 302 -16.70 19.28 6.44
CA PHE A 302 -17.66 20.07 7.22
C PHE A 302 -17.17 21.49 7.50
N ARG A 303 -15.89 21.66 7.84
CA ARG A 303 -15.30 23.00 8.04
C ARG A 303 -15.32 23.83 6.76
N ALA A 304 -14.96 23.24 5.62
CA ALA A 304 -15.01 23.92 4.33
C ALA A 304 -16.44 24.36 3.97
N LEU A 305 -17.43 23.49 4.19
CA LEU A 305 -18.84 23.82 3.99
C LEU A 305 -19.30 24.97 4.88
N LEU A 306 -18.98 24.93 6.18
CA LEU A 306 -19.38 25.99 7.11
C LEU A 306 -18.71 27.33 6.81
N ALA A 307 -17.42 27.31 6.43
CA ALA A 307 -16.65 28.52 6.14
C ALA A 307 -17.08 29.21 4.83
N LEU A 308 -17.32 28.42 3.78
CA LEU A 308 -17.57 28.95 2.44
C LEU A 308 -19.07 29.17 2.14
N ARG A 309 -19.98 28.48 2.83
CA ARG A 309 -21.43 28.65 2.60
C ARG A 309 -21.99 29.94 3.18
N LYS A 310 -21.37 30.54 4.21
CA LYS A 310 -21.81 31.80 4.83
C LYS A 310 -21.67 33.05 3.94
N LYS A 311 -21.09 32.93 2.74
CA LYS A 311 -20.84 34.05 1.81
C LYS A 311 -21.80 34.14 0.62
N LYS A 312 -22.92 33.41 0.64
CA LYS A 312 -24.05 33.56 -0.28
C LYS A 312 -25.29 33.85 0.52
#